data_AF-A0A933EB04-F1
#
_entry.id   AF-A0A933EB04-F1
#
_cell.length_a   1.000
_cell.length_b   1.000
_cell.length_c   1.000
_cell.angle_alpha   90.00
_cell.angle_beta   90.00
_cell.angle_gamma   90.00
#
_symmetry.space_group_name_H-M   'P 1'
#
loop_
_entity.id
_entity.type
_entity.pdbx_description
1 polymer ?
#
loop_
_entity_poly.entity_id
_entity_poly.type
_entity_poly.pdbx_seq_one_letter_code
_entity_poly.pdbx_strand_id
1 'polypeptide(L)'
;MKYLIVLAIVLTAGISGYAWWFSQPQINSTGKIHMDLYEKASDTWDPQIQILPFERSPSTTLTFRWHAPEKPYNHFVITISNADGTLLRKESGEHDRLSLDLDGLEPGKQYVFALQACLDPRCEAWYISQDEYGGTTVDRSIEDL
;
A
#
# COMPACT_ATOMS: atom_id res chain seq x y z
N MET A 1 -51.47 21.21 17.40
CA MET A 1 -50.19 21.43 18.09
C MET A 1 -49.43 20.13 18.39
N LYS A 2 -50.09 18.99 18.69
CA LYS A 2 -49.41 17.70 18.97
C LYS A 2 -48.71 17.04 17.76
N TYR A 3 -49.19 17.30 16.54
CA TYR A 3 -48.63 16.75 15.30
C TYR A 3 -47.39 17.49 14.77
N LEU A 4 -47.19 18.74 15.17
CA LEU A 4 -46.03 19.54 14.74
C LEU A 4 -44.73 19.09 15.43
N ILE A 5 -44.82 18.57 16.66
CA ILE A 5 -43.68 18.02 17.42
C ILE A 5 -43.24 16.67 16.83
N VAL A 6 -44.18 15.83 16.38
CA VAL A 6 -43.87 14.51 15.80
C VAL A 6 -43.22 14.64 14.42
N LEU A 7 -43.64 15.59 13.60
CA LEU A 7 -43.04 15.87 12.29
C LEU A 7 -41.59 16.39 12.39
N ALA A 8 -41.28 17.18 13.42
CA ALA A 8 -39.93 17.69 13.64
C ALA A 8 -38.91 16.57 14.00
N ILE A 9 -39.36 15.53 14.70
CA ILE A 9 -38.51 14.40 15.14
C ILE A 9 -38.20 13.44 13.98
N VAL A 10 -39.14 13.23 13.06
CA VAL A 10 -38.93 12.37 11.87
C VAL A 10 -37.97 13.02 10.87
N LEU A 11 -38.00 14.35 10.74
CA LEU A 11 -37.11 15.09 9.84
C LEU A 11 -35.67 15.16 10.36
N THR A 12 -35.46 15.26 11.68
CA THR A 12 -34.11 15.22 12.26
C THR A 12 -33.54 13.81 12.28
N ALA A 13 -34.34 12.78 12.61
CA ALA A 13 -33.91 11.38 12.57
C ALA A 13 -33.53 10.91 11.15
N GLY A 14 -34.17 11.46 10.11
CA GLY A 14 -33.74 11.25 8.73
C GLY A 14 -32.32 11.80 8.49
N ILE A 15 -32.07 13.06 8.82
CA ILE A 15 -30.79 13.74 8.54
C ILE A 15 -29.65 13.18 9.41
N SER A 16 -29.93 12.81 10.67
CA SER A 16 -28.94 12.21 11.59
C SER A 16 -28.47 10.83 11.13
N GLY A 17 -29.33 10.05 10.47
CA GLY A 17 -28.96 8.75 9.90
C GLY A 17 -28.11 8.84 8.63
N TYR A 18 -28.29 9.90 7.82
CA TYR A 18 -27.51 10.07 6.58
C TYR A 18 -26.06 10.52 6.82
N ALA A 19 -25.82 11.31 7.87
CA ALA A 19 -24.48 11.81 8.16
C ALA A 19 -23.51 10.71 8.65
N TRP A 20 -24.03 9.61 9.20
CA TRP A 20 -23.23 8.48 9.69
C TRP A 20 -22.88 7.44 8.61
N TRP A 21 -23.35 7.61 7.37
CA TRP A 21 -23.06 6.65 6.29
C TRP A 21 -21.81 7.03 5.46
N PHE A 22 -21.39 8.30 5.45
CA PHE A 22 -20.43 8.80 4.42
C PHE A 22 -19.05 9.22 4.91
N SER A 23 -18.71 9.09 6.19
CA SER A 23 -17.33 9.31 6.64
C SER A 23 -16.47 8.09 6.31
N GLN A 24 -16.19 7.87 5.03
CA GLN A 24 -15.11 6.97 4.61
C GLN A 24 -13.81 7.48 5.27
N PRO A 25 -13.05 6.61 5.98
CA PRO A 25 -11.77 7.00 6.53
C PRO A 25 -10.89 7.55 5.40
N GLN A 26 -10.42 8.78 5.56
CA GLN A 26 -9.62 9.43 4.54
C GLN A 26 -8.22 8.81 4.55
N ILE A 27 -7.89 8.02 3.53
CA ILE A 27 -6.54 7.51 3.32
C ILE A 27 -5.65 8.67 2.87
N ASN A 28 -4.56 8.91 3.59
CA ASN A 28 -3.66 10.02 3.29
C ASN A 28 -2.73 9.68 2.12
N SER A 29 -2.95 10.32 0.97
CA SER A 29 -2.08 10.24 -0.22
C SER A 29 -1.04 11.36 -0.31
N THR A 30 -1.06 12.32 0.63
CA THR A 30 -0.22 13.53 0.56
C THR A 30 1.27 13.17 0.64
N GLY A 31 2.04 13.56 -0.37
CA GLY A 31 3.48 13.33 -0.42
C GLY A 31 3.88 11.90 -0.79
N LYS A 32 2.93 11.02 -1.11
CA LYS A 32 3.19 9.69 -1.66
C LYS A 32 3.58 9.81 -3.12
N ILE A 33 4.49 8.97 -3.59
CA ILE A 33 4.86 8.86 -5.01
C ILE A 33 3.73 8.18 -5.80
N HIS A 34 3.14 7.14 -5.23
CA HIS A 34 2.09 6.31 -5.80
C HIS A 34 0.69 6.77 -5.37
N MET A 35 0.41 8.08 -5.50
CA MET A 35 -0.85 8.68 -5.02
C MET A 35 -2.10 7.96 -5.54
N ASP A 36 -2.07 7.50 -6.79
CA ASP A 36 -3.18 6.80 -7.44
C ASP A 36 -3.55 5.48 -6.75
N LEU A 37 -2.60 4.83 -6.08
CA LEU A 37 -2.85 3.61 -5.31
C LEU A 37 -3.56 3.93 -4.00
N TYR A 38 -3.17 5.02 -3.33
CA TYR A 38 -3.78 5.47 -2.07
C TYR A 38 -5.19 6.02 -2.27
N GLU A 39 -5.43 6.78 -3.34
CA GLU A 39 -6.75 7.34 -3.66
C GLU A 39 -7.80 6.27 -3.99
N LYS A 40 -7.37 5.12 -4.51
CA LYS A 40 -8.25 3.99 -4.88
C LYS A 40 -8.35 2.92 -3.81
N ALA A 41 -7.53 3.00 -2.76
CA ALA A 41 -7.53 1.99 -1.71
C ALA A 41 -8.83 2.04 -0.90
N SER A 42 -9.28 0.87 -0.48
CA SER A 42 -10.47 0.72 0.36
C SER A 42 -10.15 0.86 1.85
N ASP A 43 -8.94 0.47 2.25
CA ASP A 43 -8.42 0.61 3.62
C ASP A 43 -6.89 0.54 3.58
N THR A 44 -6.25 0.75 4.74
CA THR A 44 -4.81 0.57 4.90
C THR A 44 -4.46 -0.50 5.92
N TRP A 45 -3.25 -1.04 5.85
CA TRP A 45 -2.70 -1.86 6.93
C TRP A 45 -1.23 -1.53 7.16
N ASP A 46 -0.73 -1.86 8.36
CA ASP A 46 0.70 -1.81 8.66
C ASP A 46 1.32 -3.20 8.43
N PRO A 47 2.03 -3.40 7.31
CA PRO A 47 2.71 -4.66 7.02
C PRO A 47 4.00 -4.90 7.82
N GLN A 48 4.53 -3.90 8.56
CA GLN A 48 5.86 -3.97 9.18
C GLN A 48 6.94 -4.47 8.19
N ILE A 49 7.09 -3.79 7.05
CA ILE A 49 7.98 -4.23 5.98
C ILE A 49 9.43 -4.29 6.45
N GLN A 50 10.12 -5.36 6.07
CA GLN A 50 11.57 -5.48 6.12
C GLN A 50 12.13 -5.59 4.70
N ILE A 51 13.14 -4.75 4.39
CA ILE A 51 13.85 -4.74 3.11
C ILE A 51 15.31 -5.03 3.38
N LEU A 52 15.84 -6.08 2.76
CA LEU A 52 17.22 -6.50 2.93
C LEU A 52 17.90 -6.57 1.56
N PRO A 53 19.11 -6.01 1.41
CA PRO A 53 19.91 -6.28 0.24
C PRO A 53 20.34 -7.75 0.24
N PHE A 54 20.42 -8.34 -0.95
CA PHE A 54 21.01 -9.66 -1.10
C PHE A 54 22.50 -9.64 -0.70
N GLU A 55 22.98 -10.70 -0.05
CA GLU A 55 24.32 -10.75 0.58
C GLU A 55 25.49 -10.74 -0.43
N ARG A 56 25.21 -10.84 -1.74
CA ARG A 56 26.23 -10.80 -2.79
C ARG A 56 26.33 -9.40 -3.40
N SER A 57 27.55 -8.86 -3.49
CA SER A 57 27.84 -7.56 -4.11
C SER A 57 28.52 -7.71 -5.49
N PRO A 58 28.22 -6.86 -6.49
CA PRO A 58 27.12 -5.89 -6.50
C PRO A 58 25.77 -6.61 -6.44
N SER A 59 24.85 -6.09 -5.63
CA SER A 59 23.52 -6.71 -5.52
C SER A 59 22.60 -6.09 -6.54
N THR A 60 21.90 -6.93 -7.29
CA THR A 60 20.79 -6.54 -8.18
C THR A 60 19.44 -6.97 -7.63
N THR A 61 19.41 -7.33 -6.34
CA THR A 61 18.28 -7.99 -5.69
C THR A 61 18.01 -7.39 -4.32
N LEU A 62 16.73 -7.12 -4.03
CA LEU A 62 16.25 -6.77 -2.70
C LEU A 62 15.23 -7.81 -2.23
N THR A 63 15.46 -8.38 -1.05
CA THR A 63 14.48 -9.26 -0.39
C THR A 63 13.50 -8.41 0.40
N PHE A 64 12.23 -8.49 0.02
CA PHE A 64 11.10 -7.90 0.71
C PHE A 64 10.43 -8.93 1.60
N ARG A 65 10.07 -8.55 2.84
CA ARG A 65 9.25 -9.35 3.75
C ARG A 65 8.20 -8.46 4.39
N TRP A 66 7.00 -9.00 4.59
CA TRP A 66 5.88 -8.26 5.16
C TRP A 66 4.95 -9.16 5.96
N HIS A 67 4.13 -8.55 6.81
CA HIS A 67 3.01 -9.19 7.49
C HIS A 67 1.72 -8.99 6.73
N ALA A 68 0.87 -10.02 6.81
CA ALA A 68 -0.46 -10.00 6.24
C ALA A 68 -1.39 -9.03 7.00
N PRO A 69 -2.40 -8.46 6.31
CA PRO A 69 -3.53 -7.83 6.98
C PRO A 69 -4.26 -8.81 7.91
N GLU A 70 -4.90 -8.29 8.96
CA GLU A 70 -5.74 -9.09 9.85
C GLU A 70 -7.03 -9.61 9.17
N LYS A 71 -7.49 -8.87 8.16
CA LYS A 71 -8.70 -9.19 7.39
C LYS A 71 -8.34 -10.07 6.18
N PRO A 72 -9.29 -10.87 5.66
CA PRO A 72 -9.05 -11.71 4.49
C PRO A 72 -8.57 -10.90 3.28
N TYR A 73 -7.64 -11.49 2.55
CA TYR A 73 -7.10 -10.98 1.29
C TYR A 73 -6.94 -12.14 0.31
N ASN A 74 -6.67 -11.82 -0.95
CA ASN A 74 -6.38 -12.76 -2.01
C ASN A 74 -4.86 -12.88 -2.22
N HIS A 75 -4.23 -11.86 -2.79
CA HIS A 75 -2.79 -11.87 -3.02
C HIS A 75 -2.20 -10.47 -2.90
N PHE A 76 -0.87 -10.42 -2.91
CA PHE A 76 -0.12 -9.18 -2.81
C PHE A 76 0.45 -8.75 -4.16
N VAL A 77 0.45 -7.44 -4.38
CA VAL A 77 1.10 -6.80 -5.52
C VAL A 77 2.06 -5.74 -5.00
N ILE A 78 3.31 -5.81 -5.42
CA ILE A 78 4.33 -4.80 -5.13
C ILE A 78 4.53 -3.94 -6.37
N THR A 79 4.37 -2.64 -6.22
CA THR A 79 4.70 -1.65 -7.24
C THR A 79 6.10 -1.12 -6.97
N ILE A 80 6.96 -1.12 -8.00
CA ILE A 80 8.39 -0.77 -7.91
C ILE A 80 8.65 0.44 -8.80
N SER A 81 9.21 1.49 -8.20
CA SER A 81 9.62 2.72 -8.89
C SER A 81 11.05 3.11 -8.56
N ASN A 82 11.66 3.90 -9.44
CA ASN A 82 12.85 4.67 -9.08
C ASN A 82 12.50 5.70 -7.98
N ALA A 83 13.51 6.25 -7.31
CA ALA A 83 13.34 7.32 -6.33
C ALA A 83 12.71 8.62 -6.89
N ASP A 84 12.75 8.82 -8.21
CA ASP A 84 12.09 9.94 -8.89
C ASP A 84 10.58 9.69 -9.19
N GLY A 85 10.08 8.52 -8.83
CA GLY A 85 8.70 8.10 -9.05
C GLY A 85 8.42 7.41 -10.38
N THR A 86 9.42 7.29 -11.27
CA THR A 86 9.28 6.53 -12.52
C THR A 86 8.96 5.08 -12.24
N LEU A 87 7.77 4.63 -12.66
CA LEU A 87 7.33 3.24 -12.55
C LEU A 87 8.26 2.34 -13.37
N LEU A 88 8.81 1.32 -12.72
CA LEU A 88 9.59 0.29 -13.37
C LEU A 88 8.72 -0.90 -13.73
N ARG A 89 8.10 -1.52 -12.71
CA ARG A 89 7.23 -2.69 -12.89
C ARG A 89 6.34 -2.92 -11.67
N LYS A 90 5.37 -3.82 -11.85
CA LYS A 90 4.59 -4.41 -10.77
C LYS A 90 4.90 -5.91 -10.70
N GLU A 91 4.96 -6.44 -9.50
CA GLU A 91 5.27 -7.84 -9.26
C GLU A 91 4.24 -8.44 -8.31
N SER A 92 3.74 -9.63 -8.67
CA SER A 92 2.74 -10.36 -7.90
C SER A 92 3.23 -11.79 -7.71
N GLY A 93 3.00 -12.33 -6.51
CA GLY A 93 3.39 -13.68 -6.15
C GLY A 93 2.22 -14.65 -6.11
N GLU A 94 2.49 -15.84 -5.59
CA GLU A 94 1.45 -16.79 -5.20
C GLU A 94 0.56 -16.22 -4.08
N HIS A 95 -0.61 -16.82 -3.91
CA HIS A 95 -1.49 -16.56 -2.76
C HIS A 95 -0.70 -16.75 -1.45
N ASP A 96 -0.95 -15.90 -0.46
CA ASP A 96 -0.30 -15.97 0.87
C ASP A 96 1.23 -15.85 0.91
N ARG A 97 1.88 -15.46 -0.20
CA ARG A 97 3.31 -15.16 -0.19
C ARG A 97 3.57 -13.91 0.68
N LEU A 98 4.48 -14.03 1.65
CA LEU A 98 4.84 -12.94 2.59
C LEU A 98 6.28 -12.44 2.43
N SER A 99 6.97 -12.91 1.39
CA SER A 99 8.32 -12.46 1.04
C SER A 99 8.61 -12.59 -0.44
N LEU A 100 9.27 -11.61 -1.05
CA LEU A 100 9.61 -11.60 -2.47
C LEU A 100 11.03 -11.11 -2.69
N ASP A 101 11.79 -11.81 -3.52
CA ASP A 101 13.10 -11.35 -3.99
C ASP A 101 12.91 -10.56 -5.28
N LEU A 102 13.18 -9.26 -5.22
CA LEU A 102 13.01 -8.32 -6.32
C LEU A 102 14.31 -8.20 -7.10
N ASP A 103 14.42 -8.97 -8.18
CA ASP A 103 15.61 -9.05 -9.03
C ASP A 103 15.64 -7.96 -10.13
N GLY A 104 16.75 -7.92 -10.89
CA GLY A 104 16.89 -7.06 -12.07
C GLY A 104 16.98 -5.58 -11.75
N LEU A 105 17.41 -5.23 -10.54
CA LEU A 105 17.71 -3.88 -10.11
C LEU A 105 19.15 -3.50 -10.50
N GLU A 106 19.42 -2.20 -10.56
CA GLU A 106 20.75 -1.64 -10.83
C GLU A 106 21.50 -1.49 -9.51
N PRO A 107 22.77 -1.94 -9.40
CA PRO A 107 23.57 -1.77 -8.19
C PRO A 107 23.68 -0.31 -7.76
N GLY A 108 23.72 -0.06 -6.45
CA GLY A 108 23.92 1.28 -5.88
C GLY A 108 22.73 2.23 -6.06
N LYS A 109 21.61 1.76 -6.59
CA LYS A 109 20.44 2.59 -6.88
C LYS A 109 19.37 2.49 -5.80
N GLN A 110 18.70 3.61 -5.58
CA GLN A 110 17.55 3.72 -4.68
C GLN A 110 16.24 3.54 -5.42
N TYR A 111 15.34 2.80 -4.78
CA TYR A 111 14.01 2.47 -5.26
C TYR A 111 12.95 2.80 -4.20
N VAL A 112 11.72 3.01 -4.66
CA VAL A 112 10.53 3.21 -3.82
C VAL A 112 9.50 2.14 -4.15
N PHE A 113 8.85 1.64 -3.11
CA PHE A 113 7.96 0.48 -3.17
C PHE A 113 6.64 0.77 -2.48
N ALA A 114 5.55 0.35 -3.11
CA ALA A 114 4.21 0.33 -2.52
C ALA A 114 3.64 -1.08 -2.54
N LEU A 115 3.03 -1.52 -1.44
CA LEU A 115 2.48 -2.86 -1.27
C LEU A 115 0.96 -2.81 -1.20
N GLN A 116 0.29 -3.55 -2.08
CA GLN A 116 -1.17 -3.68 -2.11
C GLN A 116 -1.61 -5.11 -1.83
N ALA A 117 -2.73 -5.28 -1.14
CA ALA A 117 -3.39 -6.57 -0.96
C ALA A 117 -4.76 -6.54 -1.65
N CYS A 118 -4.95 -7.42 -2.64
CA CYS A 118 -6.22 -7.57 -3.33
C CYS A 118 -7.23 -8.24 -2.39
N LEU A 119 -8.45 -7.71 -2.24
CA LEU A 119 -9.41 -8.21 -1.25
C LEU A 119 -10.43 -9.19 -1.81
N ASP A 120 -10.67 -9.14 -3.11
CA ASP A 120 -11.70 -9.92 -3.79
C ASP A 120 -11.14 -10.60 -5.05
N PRO A 121 -11.79 -11.64 -5.60
CA PRO A 121 -11.26 -12.36 -6.77
C PRO A 121 -11.09 -11.52 -8.05
N ARG A 122 -11.70 -10.33 -8.14
CA ARG A 122 -11.59 -9.41 -9.29
C ARG A 122 -10.65 -8.23 -8.99
N CYS A 123 -10.16 -8.12 -7.76
CA CYS A 123 -9.34 -7.02 -7.27
C CYS A 123 -9.95 -5.64 -7.57
N GLU A 124 -11.26 -5.51 -7.32
CA GLU A 124 -11.95 -4.23 -7.37
C GLU A 124 -11.72 -3.44 -6.07
N ALA A 125 -11.44 -4.13 -4.96
CA ALA A 125 -11.09 -3.56 -3.66
C ALA A 125 -9.67 -3.94 -3.22
N TRP A 126 -8.98 -3.00 -2.60
CA TRP A 126 -7.58 -3.12 -2.21
C TRP A 126 -7.34 -2.59 -0.80
N TYR A 127 -6.49 -3.29 -0.05
CA TYR A 127 -5.69 -2.59 0.96
C TYR A 127 -4.43 -2.03 0.32
N ILE A 128 -3.95 -0.90 0.85
CA ILE A 128 -2.61 -0.35 0.57
C ILE A 128 -1.80 -0.27 1.87
N SER A 129 -0.50 -0.51 1.81
CA SER A 129 0.38 -0.26 2.95
C SER A 129 0.29 1.21 3.38
N GLN A 130 0.27 1.46 4.69
CA GLN A 130 0.20 2.84 5.22
C GLN A 130 1.31 3.73 4.67
N ASP A 131 2.49 3.14 4.44
CA ASP A 131 3.65 3.83 3.91
C ASP A 131 4.19 3.27 2.60
N GLU A 132 5.03 4.09 1.98
CA GLU A 132 5.92 3.69 0.90
C GLU A 132 7.27 3.39 1.51
N TYR A 133 7.96 2.42 0.94
CA TYR A 133 9.21 1.93 1.51
C TYR A 133 10.36 2.20 0.55
N GLY A 134 11.49 2.63 1.08
CA GLY A 134 12.71 2.85 0.32
C GLY A 134 13.66 1.67 0.44
N GLY A 135 14.34 1.33 -0.63
CA GLY A 135 15.39 0.31 -0.62
C GLY A 135 16.54 0.69 -1.55
N THR A 136 17.77 0.43 -1.11
CA THR A 136 18.98 0.71 -1.90
C THR A 136 19.76 -0.59 -2.09
N THR A 137 20.02 -0.93 -3.34
CA THR A 137 20.91 -2.06 -3.68
C THR A 137 22.37 -1.71 -3.36
N VAL A 138 23.16 -2.70 -2.96
CA VAL A 138 24.58 -2.51 -2.65
C VAL A 138 25.41 -2.34 -3.92
N ASP A 139 26.27 -1.33 -3.93
CA ASP A 139 27.36 -1.15 -4.90
C ASP A 139 28.70 -1.10 -4.15
N ARG A 140 29.65 -1.95 -4.53
CA ARG A 140 30.99 -1.99 -3.92
C ARG A 140 31.97 -0.99 -4.55
N SER A 141 31.58 -0.20 -5.56
CA SER A 141 32.46 0.83 -6.13
C SER A 141 32.97 1.88 -5.12
N ILE A 142 32.40 1.93 -3.90
CA ILE A 142 32.71 2.92 -2.86
C ILE A 142 33.57 2.36 -1.69
N GLU A 143 33.76 1.05 -1.56
CA GLU A 143 34.57 0.46 -0.46
C GLU A 143 36.07 0.30 -0.78
N ASP A 144 36.50 0.61 -2.01
CA ASP A 144 37.90 0.54 -2.46
C ASP A 144 38.64 1.91 -2.46
N LEU A 145 38.18 2.90 -1.65
CA LEU A 145 38.81 4.22 -1.46
C LEU A 145 39.33 4.44 -0.03
#